data_AF-A0A7Y3UK84-F1
#
_entry.id   AF-A0A7Y3UK84-F1
#
_cell.length_a   1.000
_cell.length_b   1.000
_cell.length_c   1.000
_cell.angle_alpha   90.00
_cell.angle_beta   90.00
_cell.angle_gamma   90.00
#
_symmetry.space_group_name_H-M   'P 1'
#
loop_
_entity.id
_entity.type
_entity.pdbx_description
1 polymer ?
#
loop_
_entity_poly.entity_id
_entity_poly.type
_entity_poly.pdbx_seq_one_letter_code
_entity_poly.pdbx_strand_id
1 'polypeptide(L)'
;MERKVTRLIMIAGFFLLVFVLSSTNMRAWASDPAIVEPPPGSTLTSEIVLFRWDFGTQEDLYRIHVGTTGPGSKDIMKRNALPVREYAVPGIPLNGNPVYVRLWWRIAGHWKRADYVYQTTGGGGPSGPAPAPVPRTGQEATFYQDDDGELMMGVSWPNPRFTKNGDGTVTDNLTGQIWTEDADLVPGLASWTGAMDTCAALADGISGLTDGSAAGDWYLPNIRVLHSLVNYGISTPAVSNTSGTGKWTAGDPFNNVQSAFYWSSTTSASDTTVAWGVNLNSGSVGNGNKPIGGRVWCVRGGP
;
A
#
# COMPACT_ATOMS: atom_id res chain seq x y z
N MET A 1 63.10 -23.06 -22.90
CA MET A 1 64.22 -23.56 -22.09
C MET A 1 65.37 -22.60 -22.30
N GLU A 2 65.59 -21.66 -21.39
CA GLU A 2 66.88 -21.02 -21.13
C GLU A 2 66.67 -20.06 -19.94
N ARG A 3 67.44 -20.27 -18.87
CA ARG A 3 67.56 -19.34 -17.74
C ARG A 3 68.83 -18.54 -17.96
N LYS A 4 68.79 -17.21 -17.83
CA LYS A 4 69.98 -16.42 -17.52
C LYS A 4 69.65 -15.40 -16.43
N VAL A 5 70.39 -15.51 -15.34
CA VAL A 5 70.42 -14.60 -14.19
C VAL A 5 71.60 -13.67 -14.41
N THR A 6 71.42 -12.34 -14.34
CA THR A 6 72.55 -11.42 -14.20
C THR A 6 72.18 -10.22 -13.32
N ARG A 7 73.13 -9.89 -12.43
CA ARG A 7 73.08 -8.96 -11.30
C ARG A 7 72.97 -7.48 -11.69
N LEU A 8 72.35 -6.70 -10.80
CA LEU A 8 72.19 -5.25 -10.85
C LEU A 8 73.43 -4.55 -10.27
N ILE A 9 74.06 -3.66 -11.03
CA ILE A 9 75.01 -2.65 -10.53
C ILE A 9 74.49 -1.30 -11.01
N MET A 10 74.14 -0.42 -10.07
CA MET A 10 73.65 0.94 -10.33
C MET A 10 74.82 1.92 -10.49
N ILE A 11 74.81 2.72 -11.56
CA ILE A 11 75.48 4.03 -11.64
C ILE A 11 74.49 5.04 -12.25
N ALA A 12 74.48 6.25 -11.68
CA ALA A 12 73.55 7.35 -11.92
C ALA A 12 73.54 7.90 -13.37
N GLY A 13 72.36 8.31 -13.84
CA GLY A 13 72.22 9.08 -15.09
C GLY A 13 70.80 9.01 -15.64
N PHE A 14 70.09 10.13 -15.58
CA PHE A 14 68.73 10.35 -16.06
C PHE A 14 68.56 9.89 -17.53
N PHE A 15 67.70 8.92 -17.79
CA PHE A 15 67.27 8.50 -19.14
C PHE A 15 65.74 8.38 -19.17
N LEU A 16 65.12 9.15 -20.07
CA LEU A 16 63.73 9.01 -20.46
C LEU A 16 63.57 7.64 -21.15
N LEU A 17 62.98 6.67 -20.44
CA LEU A 17 62.75 5.33 -20.96
C LEU A 17 61.25 5.13 -21.22
N VAL A 18 60.91 4.93 -22.48
CA VAL A 18 59.63 4.44 -22.97
C VAL A 18 59.34 3.11 -22.26
N PHE A 19 58.37 3.08 -21.35
CA PHE A 19 57.83 1.82 -20.85
C PHE A 19 56.86 1.28 -21.90
N VAL A 20 57.34 0.30 -22.67
CA VAL A 20 56.47 -0.74 -23.20
C VAL A 20 55.90 -1.46 -21.98
N LEU A 21 54.69 -1.11 -21.58
CA LEU A 21 53.90 -1.95 -20.68
C LEU A 21 53.62 -3.25 -21.44
N SER A 22 54.52 -4.22 -21.29
CA SER A 22 54.14 -5.62 -21.34
C SER A 22 52.94 -5.74 -20.43
N SER A 23 51.76 -5.96 -21.02
CA SER A 23 50.55 -6.26 -20.27
C SER A 23 50.76 -7.60 -19.60
N THR A 24 51.44 -7.60 -18.45
CA THR A 24 51.08 -8.54 -17.41
C THR A 24 49.59 -8.33 -17.21
N ASN A 25 48.82 -9.26 -17.75
CA ASN A 25 47.43 -9.47 -17.41
C ASN A 25 47.37 -9.53 -15.88
N MET A 26 47.18 -8.37 -15.26
CA MET A 26 46.39 -8.31 -14.05
C MET A 26 45.01 -8.74 -14.50
N ARG A 27 44.81 -10.07 -14.49
CA ARG A 27 43.50 -10.68 -14.37
C ARG A 27 42.94 -10.04 -13.11
N ALA A 28 42.21 -8.94 -13.25
CA ALA A 28 41.27 -8.52 -12.24
C ALA A 28 40.36 -9.74 -12.08
N TRP A 29 40.55 -10.51 -11.01
CA TRP A 29 39.61 -11.54 -10.65
C TRP A 29 38.31 -10.80 -10.34
N ALA A 30 37.41 -10.75 -11.32
CA ALA A 30 36.10 -10.17 -11.11
C ALA A 30 35.35 -11.00 -10.06
N SER A 31 34.62 -10.29 -9.21
CA SER A 31 34.10 -10.77 -7.93
C SER A 31 33.01 -11.86 -8.10
N ASP A 32 32.78 -12.60 -7.02
CA ASP A 32 31.59 -13.44 -6.91
C ASP A 32 30.32 -12.58 -7.01
N PRO A 33 29.26 -13.06 -7.69
CA PRO A 33 28.01 -12.32 -7.81
C PRO A 33 27.35 -12.17 -6.44
N ALA A 34 26.87 -10.96 -6.15
CA ALA A 34 26.18 -10.65 -4.89
C ALA A 34 24.78 -10.09 -5.16
N ILE A 35 23.81 -10.43 -4.29
CA ILE A 35 22.51 -9.75 -4.31
C ILE A 35 22.72 -8.30 -3.90
N VAL A 36 22.25 -7.38 -4.73
CA VAL A 36 22.33 -5.92 -4.53
C VAL A 36 20.97 -5.30 -4.26
N GLU A 37 19.90 -5.97 -4.69
CA GLU A 37 18.53 -5.53 -4.45
C GLU A 37 17.65 -6.72 -4.04
N PRO A 38 16.86 -6.62 -2.96
CA PRO A 38 17.02 -5.63 -1.91
C PRO A 38 18.42 -5.71 -1.26
N PRO A 39 18.94 -4.59 -0.72
CA PRO A 39 20.26 -4.60 -0.07
C PRO A 39 20.37 -5.71 0.99
N PRO A 40 21.45 -6.51 1.01
CA PRO A 40 21.61 -7.59 1.98
C PRO A 40 21.34 -7.16 3.42
N GLY A 41 20.46 -7.89 4.12
CA GLY A 41 20.09 -7.59 5.51
C GLY A 41 18.98 -6.55 5.68
N SER A 42 18.43 -6.00 4.59
CA SER A 42 17.28 -5.11 4.66
C SER A 42 16.00 -5.84 5.09
N THR A 43 14.98 -5.06 5.46
CA THR A 43 13.65 -5.57 5.78
C THR A 43 12.79 -5.66 4.52
N LEU A 44 12.22 -6.84 4.26
CA LEU A 44 11.25 -7.06 3.18
C LEU A 44 9.87 -6.64 3.65
N THR A 45 9.19 -5.81 2.84
CA THR A 45 7.90 -5.19 3.15
C THR A 45 6.76 -5.68 2.23
N SER A 46 7.07 -6.57 1.28
CA SER A 46 6.14 -7.05 0.24
C SER A 46 6.16 -8.57 0.15
N GLU A 47 5.01 -9.18 -0.16
CA GLU A 47 4.88 -10.62 -0.40
C GLU A 47 5.47 -11.05 -1.75
N ILE A 48 5.73 -10.11 -2.65
CA ILE A 48 6.45 -10.31 -3.92
C ILE A 48 7.67 -9.40 -3.91
N VAL A 49 8.87 -10.01 -3.90
CA VAL A 49 10.14 -9.28 -3.83
C VAL A 49 10.98 -9.57 -5.06
N LEU A 50 11.40 -8.52 -5.75
CA LEU A 50 12.37 -8.61 -6.85
C LEU A 50 13.78 -8.68 -6.27
N PHE A 51 14.44 -9.83 -6.43
CA PHE A 51 15.84 -9.99 -6.09
C PHE A 51 16.70 -9.75 -7.33
N ARG A 52 17.70 -8.86 -7.25
CA ARG A 52 18.67 -8.55 -8.29
C ARG A 52 20.09 -8.75 -7.79
N TRP A 53 20.97 -9.28 -8.63
CA TRP A 53 22.37 -9.50 -8.31
C TRP A 53 23.32 -8.96 -9.38
N ASP A 54 24.55 -8.67 -8.95
CA ASP A 54 25.63 -8.23 -9.83
C ASP A 54 26.12 -9.34 -10.76
N PHE A 55 26.87 -8.94 -11.79
CA PHE A 55 27.54 -9.91 -12.67
C PHE A 55 28.62 -10.68 -11.90
N GLY A 56 28.64 -12.01 -12.07
CA GLY A 56 29.72 -12.85 -11.55
C GLY A 56 30.78 -13.18 -12.61
N THR A 57 31.95 -13.65 -12.20
CA THR A 57 32.89 -14.32 -13.12
C THR A 57 32.42 -15.73 -13.44
N GLN A 58 32.06 -15.92 -14.71
CA GLN A 58 31.68 -17.18 -15.36
C GLN A 58 30.19 -17.59 -15.23
N GLU A 59 29.57 -17.55 -16.41
CA GLU A 59 28.34 -18.13 -16.97
C GLU A 59 26.93 -17.73 -16.47
N ASP A 60 26.05 -17.64 -17.47
CA ASP A 60 24.67 -17.12 -17.50
C ASP A 60 23.63 -18.04 -16.82
N LEU A 61 23.99 -18.80 -15.80
CA LEU A 61 23.07 -19.77 -15.19
C LEU A 61 23.05 -19.66 -13.66
N TYR A 62 22.18 -18.79 -13.17
CA TYR A 62 21.93 -18.59 -11.75
C TYR A 62 20.87 -19.56 -11.21
N ARG A 63 20.85 -19.72 -9.88
CA ARG A 63 19.73 -20.32 -9.14
C ARG A 63 19.41 -19.45 -7.94
N ILE A 64 18.13 -19.31 -7.62
CA ILE A 64 17.68 -18.66 -6.40
C ILE A 64 16.79 -19.64 -5.63
N HIS A 65 17.21 -19.96 -4.41
CA HIS A 65 16.45 -20.79 -3.47
C HIS A 65 16.05 -19.92 -2.27
N VAL A 66 14.78 -19.96 -1.88
CA VAL A 66 14.22 -19.13 -0.81
C VAL A 66 13.41 -20.01 0.14
N GLY A 67 13.54 -19.76 1.44
CA GLY A 67 12.75 -20.46 2.45
C GLY A 67 12.85 -19.84 3.84
N THR A 68 12.12 -20.43 4.78
CA THR A 68 11.94 -19.91 6.15
C THR A 68 12.60 -20.77 7.22
N THR A 69 13.06 -21.97 6.88
CA THR A 69 13.52 -22.97 7.86
C THR A 69 15.03 -22.94 8.12
N GLY A 70 15.76 -22.01 7.50
CA GLY A 70 17.20 -21.79 7.69
C GLY A 70 17.98 -21.61 6.38
N PRO A 71 19.31 -21.37 6.46
CA PRO A 71 20.16 -21.16 5.30
C PRO A 71 20.11 -22.31 4.28
N GLY A 72 19.64 -22.02 3.06
CA GLY A 72 19.52 -23.00 1.98
C GLY A 72 18.21 -23.79 1.94
N SER A 73 17.27 -23.47 2.82
CA SER A 73 15.88 -23.88 2.73
C SER A 73 15.22 -23.43 1.42
N LYS A 74 14.14 -24.11 1.02
CA LYS A 74 13.55 -24.01 -0.32
C LYS A 74 12.02 -24.11 -0.31
N ASP A 75 11.43 -23.98 0.87
CA ASP A 75 9.99 -24.12 1.13
C ASP A 75 9.16 -23.02 0.47
N ILE A 76 9.74 -21.83 0.23
CA ILE A 76 9.10 -20.76 -0.55
C ILE A 76 9.36 -20.94 -2.04
N MET A 77 10.63 -21.11 -2.43
CA MET A 77 11.01 -21.17 -3.84
C MET A 77 12.27 -21.98 -4.09
N LYS A 78 12.25 -22.77 -5.18
CA LYS A 78 13.42 -23.46 -5.74
C LYS A 78 13.48 -23.21 -7.24
N ARG A 79 14.15 -22.12 -7.65
CA ARG A 79 14.31 -21.81 -9.07
C ARG A 79 15.74 -22.05 -9.54
N ASN A 80 15.88 -22.77 -10.65
CA ASN A 80 17.16 -23.12 -11.27
C ASN A 80 17.23 -22.58 -12.70
N ALA A 81 18.44 -22.56 -13.26
CA ALA A 81 18.71 -22.25 -14.67
C ALA A 81 18.12 -20.88 -15.08
N LEU A 82 18.41 -19.85 -14.28
CA LEU A 82 18.02 -18.48 -14.58
C LEU A 82 19.07 -17.83 -15.50
N PRO A 83 18.69 -17.44 -16.74
CA PRO A 83 19.55 -16.70 -17.66
C PRO A 83 19.57 -15.20 -17.39
N VAL A 84 18.88 -14.78 -16.33
CA VAL A 84 18.67 -13.39 -15.94
C VAL A 84 19.42 -13.10 -14.64
N ARG A 85 19.59 -11.82 -14.32
CA ARG A 85 20.24 -11.34 -13.08
C ARG A 85 19.26 -10.81 -12.05
N GLU A 86 17.98 -11.10 -12.26
CA GLU A 86 16.91 -10.72 -11.37
C GLU A 86 15.79 -11.75 -11.40
N TYR A 87 15.07 -11.87 -10.29
CA TYR A 87 13.92 -12.76 -10.20
C TYR A 87 12.94 -12.27 -9.14
N ALA A 88 11.67 -12.14 -9.53
CA ALA A 88 10.59 -11.86 -8.59
C ALA A 88 10.19 -13.14 -7.86
N VAL A 89 10.33 -13.14 -6.54
CA VAL A 89 9.95 -14.25 -5.66
C VAL A 89 8.61 -13.89 -4.99
N PRO A 90 7.50 -14.54 -5.39
CA PRO A 90 6.23 -14.41 -4.69
C PRO A 90 6.19 -15.28 -3.42
N GLY A 91 5.26 -14.98 -2.53
CA GLY A 91 4.98 -15.78 -1.32
C GLY A 91 5.96 -15.56 -0.17
N ILE A 92 6.59 -14.37 -0.09
CA ILE A 92 7.42 -13.99 1.05
C ILE A 92 6.53 -13.73 2.27
N PRO A 93 6.69 -14.45 3.39
CA PRO A 93 5.86 -14.26 4.56
C PRO A 93 6.25 -12.97 5.30
N LEU A 94 5.31 -12.05 5.52
CA LEU A 94 5.52 -10.79 6.26
C LEU A 94 5.21 -10.94 7.75
N ASN A 95 5.80 -11.97 8.37
CA ASN A 95 5.47 -12.38 9.74
C ASN A 95 6.52 -11.95 10.77
N GLY A 96 7.46 -11.07 10.41
CA GLY A 96 8.53 -10.62 11.28
C GLY A 96 9.68 -11.62 11.46
N ASN A 97 9.58 -12.82 10.86
CA ASN A 97 10.63 -13.83 10.92
C ASN A 97 11.60 -13.68 9.74
N PRO A 98 12.84 -14.18 9.88
CA PRO A 98 13.82 -14.13 8.81
C PRO A 98 13.44 -15.01 7.63
N VAL A 99 13.75 -14.50 6.43
CA VAL A 99 13.73 -15.25 5.17
C VAL A 99 15.16 -15.48 4.70
N TYR A 100 15.46 -16.72 4.33
CA TYR A 100 16.77 -17.16 3.89
C TYR A 100 16.79 -17.28 2.37
N VAL A 101 17.66 -16.51 1.73
CA VAL A 101 17.85 -16.52 0.27
C VAL A 101 19.23 -17.07 -0.04
N ARG A 102 19.31 -18.07 -0.91
CA ARG A 102 20.57 -18.62 -1.42
C ARG A 102 20.68 -18.38 -2.92
N LEU A 103 21.66 -17.58 -3.31
CA LEU A 103 22.06 -17.43 -4.70
C LEU A 103 23.12 -18.48 -5.03
N TRP A 104 22.94 -19.19 -6.15
CA TRP A 104 23.94 -20.08 -6.71
C TRP A 104 24.43 -19.58 -8.07
N TRP A 105 25.71 -19.79 -8.33
CA TRP A 105 26.36 -19.58 -9.63
C TRP A 105 27.32 -20.73 -9.90
N ARG A 106 27.80 -20.84 -11.15
CA ARG A 106 28.69 -21.93 -11.55
C ARG A 106 29.99 -21.37 -12.10
N ILE A 107 31.11 -21.75 -11.49
CA ILE A 107 32.46 -21.38 -11.96
C ILE A 107 33.19 -22.65 -12.35
N ALA A 108 33.71 -22.72 -13.58
CA ALA A 108 34.48 -23.87 -14.09
C ALA A 108 33.82 -25.23 -13.81
N GLY A 109 32.50 -25.34 -14.00
CA GLY A 109 31.73 -26.58 -13.77
C GLY A 109 31.35 -26.86 -12.31
N HIS A 110 31.84 -26.06 -11.35
CA HIS A 110 31.54 -26.20 -9.92
C HIS A 110 30.51 -25.18 -9.46
N TRP A 111 29.50 -25.65 -8.72
CA TRP A 111 28.51 -24.78 -8.09
C TRP A 111 29.09 -24.07 -6.87
N LYS A 112 28.95 -22.76 -6.85
CA LYS A 112 29.24 -21.86 -5.74
C LYS A 112 27.93 -21.27 -5.22
N ARG A 113 27.97 -20.70 -4.00
CA ARG A 113 26.78 -20.15 -3.35
C ARG A 113 27.10 -19.00 -2.40
N ALA A 114 26.13 -18.13 -2.22
CA ALA A 114 26.08 -17.08 -1.21
C ALA A 114 24.72 -17.10 -0.52
N ASP A 115 24.73 -16.92 0.79
CA ASP A 115 23.55 -16.95 1.65
C ASP A 115 23.25 -15.54 2.18
N TYR A 116 21.99 -15.18 2.13
CA TYR A 116 21.45 -13.89 2.58
C TYR A 116 20.32 -14.15 3.56
N VAL A 117 20.25 -13.31 4.59
CA VAL A 117 19.16 -13.32 5.55
C VAL A 117 18.51 -11.95 5.50
N TYR A 118 17.21 -11.93 5.26
CA TYR A 118 16.40 -10.73 5.28
C TYR A 118 15.41 -10.81 6.43
N GLN A 119 15.23 -9.71 7.16
CA GLN A 119 14.09 -9.60 8.06
C GLN A 119 12.84 -9.34 7.21
N THR A 120 11.68 -9.72 7.71
CA THR A 120 10.41 -9.34 7.10
C THR A 120 9.74 -8.34 8.02
N THR A 121 8.95 -7.40 7.48
CA THR A 121 8.16 -6.52 8.35
C THR A 121 7.30 -7.39 9.25
N GLY A 122 7.35 -7.13 10.56
CA GLY A 122 6.47 -7.78 11.53
C GLY A 122 5.04 -7.28 11.31
N GLY A 123 4.25 -8.03 10.56
CA GLY A 123 2.88 -7.68 10.26
C GLY A 123 2.01 -8.90 9.93
N GLY A 124 1.63 -9.65 10.97
CA GLY A 124 0.46 -10.53 10.94
C GLY A 124 0.74 -11.98 11.33
N GLY A 125 -0.11 -12.50 12.21
CA GLY A 125 -0.21 -13.93 12.54
C GLY A 125 -0.62 -14.80 11.34
N PRO A 126 -1.07 -16.04 11.57
CA PRO A 126 -1.16 -17.09 10.56
C PRO A 126 -1.96 -16.65 9.33
N SER A 127 -1.61 -17.21 8.17
CA SER A 127 -2.27 -17.10 6.87
C SER A 127 -3.72 -17.64 6.87
N GLY A 128 -4.56 -17.16 7.78
CA GLY A 128 -5.96 -16.92 7.51
C GLY A 128 -6.11 -15.56 6.82
N PRO A 129 -7.30 -15.19 6.32
CA PRO A 129 -7.54 -13.80 5.96
C PRO A 129 -7.11 -12.93 7.15
N ALA A 130 -6.22 -11.96 6.91
CA ALA A 130 -5.90 -10.96 7.92
C ALA A 130 -7.23 -10.43 8.46
N PRO A 131 -7.41 -10.30 9.79
CA PRO A 131 -8.63 -9.73 10.35
C PRO A 131 -8.93 -8.43 9.61
N ALA A 132 -10.16 -8.28 9.10
CA ALA A 132 -10.55 -7.06 8.42
C ALA A 132 -10.30 -5.90 9.39
N PRO A 133 -9.39 -4.95 9.07
CA PRO A 133 -9.08 -3.87 9.99
C PRO A 133 -10.35 -3.05 10.24
N VAL A 134 -10.78 -3.00 11.50
CA VAL A 134 -11.88 -2.13 11.92
C VAL A 134 -11.26 -0.82 12.40
N PRO A 135 -11.69 0.34 11.87
CA PRO A 135 -11.14 1.61 12.31
C PRO A 135 -11.58 1.93 13.74
N ARG A 136 -10.80 2.77 14.42
CA ARG A 136 -11.26 3.41 15.66
C ARG A 136 -12.58 4.14 15.43
N THR A 137 -13.37 4.27 16.48
CA THR A 137 -14.67 4.94 16.46
C THR A 137 -14.57 6.47 16.45
N GLY A 138 -13.42 7.00 16.86
CA GLY A 138 -13.20 8.43 17.10
C GLY A 138 -13.62 8.89 18.50
N GLN A 139 -14.07 7.98 19.38
CA GLN A 139 -14.30 8.29 20.78
C GLN A 139 -12.96 8.37 21.53
N GLU A 140 -12.75 9.47 22.27
CA GLU A 140 -11.57 9.67 23.11
C GLU A 140 -11.90 9.89 24.59
N ALA A 141 -13.18 10.10 24.91
CA ALA A 141 -13.64 10.28 26.27
C ALA A 141 -13.91 8.93 26.94
N THR A 142 -13.26 8.68 28.08
CA THR A 142 -13.51 7.53 28.95
C THR A 142 -14.67 7.80 29.90
N PHE A 143 -15.66 6.94 29.87
CA PHE A 143 -16.83 6.93 30.75
C PHE A 143 -16.84 5.73 31.70
N TYR A 144 -16.12 4.67 31.36
CA TYR A 144 -15.96 3.48 32.19
C TYR A 144 -14.58 2.84 31.95
N GLN A 145 -14.10 2.08 32.94
CA GLN A 145 -12.83 1.36 32.79
C GLN A 145 -12.91 0.35 31.64
N ASP A 146 -11.87 0.29 30.81
CA ASP A 146 -11.75 -0.57 29.63
C ASP A 146 -12.82 -0.30 28.56
N ASP A 147 -13.34 0.92 28.49
CA ASP A 147 -14.28 1.32 27.43
C ASP A 147 -13.58 1.74 26.12
N ASP A 148 -14.38 2.09 25.11
CA ASP A 148 -13.89 2.45 23.78
C ASP A 148 -13.00 3.71 23.79
N GLY A 149 -13.30 4.68 24.66
CA GLY A 149 -12.51 5.90 24.82
C GLY A 149 -11.17 5.67 25.53
N GLU A 150 -11.11 4.73 26.48
CA GLU A 150 -9.87 4.34 27.16
C GLU A 150 -9.00 3.43 26.28
N LEU A 151 -9.59 2.37 25.70
CA LEU A 151 -8.83 1.37 24.96
C LEU A 151 -8.46 1.84 23.54
N MET A 152 -9.31 2.64 22.91
CA MET A 152 -9.16 3.12 21.52
C MET A 152 -8.75 2.01 20.55
N MET A 153 -9.41 0.86 20.66
CA MET A 153 -9.08 -0.32 19.85
C MET A 153 -9.46 -0.09 18.38
N GLY A 154 -8.72 -0.72 17.47
CA GLY A 154 -8.91 -0.58 16.03
C GLY A 154 -7.82 0.27 15.37
N VAL A 155 -7.90 0.37 14.05
CA VAL A 155 -6.92 1.10 13.23
C VAL A 155 -7.06 2.60 13.47
N SER A 156 -5.97 3.22 13.89
CA SER A 156 -5.87 4.67 14.04
C SER A 156 -6.15 5.36 12.70
N TRP A 157 -6.93 6.43 12.73
CA TRP A 157 -7.17 7.21 11.52
C TRP A 157 -5.89 7.93 11.08
N PRO A 158 -5.67 8.09 9.77
CA PRO A 158 -4.56 8.89 9.27
C PRO A 158 -4.77 10.36 9.61
N ASN A 159 -3.66 11.11 9.67
CA ASN A 159 -3.66 12.56 9.78
C ASN A 159 -2.84 13.13 8.61
N PRO A 160 -3.49 13.80 7.62
CA PRO A 160 -4.90 14.15 7.60
C PRO A 160 -5.83 12.96 7.29
N ARG A 161 -7.06 12.97 7.85
CA ARG A 161 -8.09 11.97 7.53
C ARG A 161 -8.65 12.18 6.14
N PHE A 162 -8.88 13.45 5.78
CA PHE A 162 -9.44 13.84 4.50
C PHE A 162 -8.47 14.75 3.75
N THR A 163 -8.46 14.70 2.43
CA THR A 163 -7.64 15.57 1.59
C THR A 163 -8.51 16.18 0.50
N LYS A 164 -8.67 17.50 0.53
CA LYS A 164 -9.33 18.24 -0.55
C LYS A 164 -8.44 18.22 -1.79
N ASN A 165 -9.01 17.86 -2.93
CA ASN A 165 -8.26 17.75 -4.18
C ASN A 165 -8.32 19.04 -5.02
N GLY A 166 -9.21 19.98 -4.68
CA GLY A 166 -9.37 21.25 -5.39
C GLY A 166 -10.13 21.14 -6.72
N ASP A 167 -10.72 19.98 -6.98
CA ASP A 167 -11.48 19.62 -8.19
C ASP A 167 -12.95 19.29 -7.90
N GLY A 168 -13.45 19.72 -6.73
CA GLY A 168 -14.78 19.39 -6.23
C GLY A 168 -14.85 18.02 -5.52
N THR A 169 -13.70 17.37 -5.25
CA THR A 169 -13.63 16.09 -4.55
C THR A 169 -12.76 16.12 -3.30
N VAL A 170 -13.00 15.13 -2.43
CA VAL A 170 -12.24 14.89 -1.20
C VAL A 170 -11.85 13.42 -1.11
N THR A 171 -10.56 13.17 -0.95
CA THR A 171 -10.00 11.83 -0.70
C THR A 171 -10.13 11.50 0.78
N ASP A 172 -10.72 10.35 1.10
CA ASP A 172 -10.69 9.75 2.44
C ASP A 172 -9.46 8.84 2.58
N ASN A 173 -8.43 9.31 3.31
CA ASN A 173 -7.17 8.61 3.45
C ASN A 173 -7.28 7.32 4.30
N LEU A 174 -8.37 7.14 5.06
CA LEU A 174 -8.59 5.89 5.79
C LEU A 174 -9.05 4.77 4.85
N THR A 175 -9.95 5.09 3.92
CA THR A 175 -10.61 4.08 3.08
C THR A 175 -10.08 4.05 1.65
N GLY A 176 -9.35 5.08 1.23
CA GLY A 176 -8.95 5.30 -0.16
C GLY A 176 -10.09 5.78 -1.07
N GLN A 177 -11.30 5.97 -0.54
CA GLN A 177 -12.46 6.39 -1.33
C GLN A 177 -12.40 7.88 -1.66
N ILE A 178 -12.97 8.25 -2.81
CA ILE A 178 -13.11 9.66 -3.20
C ILE A 178 -14.58 10.06 -3.10
N TRP A 179 -14.84 11.14 -2.38
CA TRP A 179 -16.17 11.68 -2.12
C TRP A 179 -16.38 12.99 -2.85
N THR A 180 -17.62 13.30 -3.21
CA THR A 180 -17.96 14.67 -3.60
C THR A 180 -17.68 15.61 -2.43
N GLU A 181 -17.05 16.77 -2.70
CA GLU A 181 -16.78 17.77 -1.66
C GLU A 181 -18.09 18.36 -1.13
N ASP A 182 -19.08 18.56 -2.00
CA ASP A 182 -20.45 18.87 -1.59
C ASP A 182 -21.19 17.60 -1.18
N ALA A 183 -21.55 17.54 0.11
CA ALA A 183 -22.24 16.44 0.75
C ALA A 183 -23.78 16.51 0.59
N ASP A 184 -24.34 17.48 -0.11
CA ASP A 184 -25.78 17.60 -0.42
C ASP A 184 -25.97 18.14 -1.84
N LEU A 185 -25.10 17.69 -2.76
CA LEU A 185 -25.00 18.17 -4.16
C LEU A 185 -26.32 18.04 -4.94
N VAL A 186 -27.22 17.16 -4.48
CA VAL A 186 -28.64 17.16 -4.86
C VAL A 186 -29.43 17.89 -3.79
N PRO A 187 -29.78 19.17 -3.98
CA PRO A 187 -30.41 19.94 -2.92
C PRO A 187 -31.75 19.35 -2.52
N GLY A 188 -31.91 19.09 -1.22
CA GLY A 188 -33.16 18.56 -0.65
C GLY A 188 -33.15 17.04 -0.47
N LEU A 189 -34.33 16.43 -0.55
CA LEU A 189 -34.49 15.00 -0.31
C LEU A 189 -34.82 14.27 -1.61
N ALA A 190 -34.07 13.21 -1.91
CA ALA A 190 -34.30 12.36 -3.07
C ALA A 190 -34.88 11.01 -2.66
N SER A 191 -35.74 10.43 -3.51
CA SER A 191 -36.10 9.02 -3.38
C SER A 191 -34.85 8.16 -3.53
N TRP A 192 -34.88 6.94 -3.01
CA TRP A 192 -33.72 6.05 -3.06
C TRP A 192 -33.28 5.74 -4.51
N THR A 193 -34.21 5.59 -5.44
CA THR A 193 -33.89 5.42 -6.87
C THR A 193 -33.32 6.70 -7.46
N GLY A 194 -33.90 7.86 -7.13
CA GLY A 194 -33.37 9.15 -7.57
C GLY A 194 -31.95 9.42 -7.06
N ALA A 195 -31.62 8.96 -5.86
CA ALA A 195 -30.26 9.05 -5.30
C ALA A 195 -29.25 8.21 -6.11
N MET A 196 -29.63 7.00 -6.52
CA MET A 196 -28.81 6.15 -7.39
C MET A 196 -28.58 6.80 -8.76
N ASP A 197 -29.68 7.23 -9.39
CA ASP A 197 -29.64 7.84 -10.72
C ASP A 197 -28.80 9.11 -10.72
N THR A 198 -28.91 9.91 -9.65
CA THR A 198 -28.14 11.16 -9.57
C THR A 198 -26.65 10.90 -9.45
N CYS A 199 -26.22 10.00 -8.56
CA CYS A 199 -24.79 9.68 -8.47
C CYS A 199 -24.26 9.11 -9.80
N ALA A 200 -25.01 8.21 -10.45
CA ALA A 200 -24.61 7.64 -11.74
C ALA A 200 -24.49 8.67 -12.87
N ALA A 201 -25.21 9.81 -12.77
CA ALA A 201 -25.17 10.87 -13.76
C ALA A 201 -24.05 11.91 -13.54
N LEU A 202 -23.35 11.88 -12.40
CA LEU A 202 -22.24 12.82 -12.15
C LEU A 202 -21.05 12.54 -13.06
N ALA A 203 -20.40 13.61 -13.49
CA ALA A 203 -19.22 13.60 -14.35
C ALA A 203 -18.47 14.94 -14.23
N ASP A 204 -17.28 15.00 -14.81
CA ASP A 204 -16.52 16.23 -15.01
C ASP A 204 -17.37 17.33 -15.68
N GLY A 205 -17.26 18.55 -15.17
CA GLY A 205 -18.04 19.71 -15.59
C GLY A 205 -19.47 19.78 -15.04
N ILE A 206 -19.94 18.75 -14.30
CA ILE A 206 -21.26 18.73 -13.65
C ILE A 206 -21.12 19.14 -12.18
N SER A 207 -21.99 20.04 -11.73
CA SER A 207 -22.11 20.43 -10.32
C SER A 207 -20.81 20.84 -9.64
N GLY A 208 -19.90 21.49 -10.39
CA GLY A 208 -18.63 22.00 -9.88
C GLY A 208 -17.48 20.98 -9.84
N LEU A 209 -17.68 19.77 -10.37
CA LEU A 209 -16.61 18.78 -10.53
C LEU A 209 -15.68 19.17 -11.68
N THR A 210 -14.37 19.07 -11.46
CA THR A 210 -13.32 19.21 -12.47
C THR A 210 -12.28 18.10 -12.34
N ASP A 211 -12.75 16.87 -12.07
CA ASP A 211 -11.94 15.72 -11.65
C ASP A 211 -11.70 14.72 -12.79
N GLY A 212 -12.13 15.03 -14.02
CA GLY A 212 -11.99 14.16 -15.19
C GLY A 212 -12.88 12.91 -15.17
N SER A 213 -13.85 12.82 -14.25
CA SER A 213 -14.80 11.70 -14.20
C SER A 213 -15.78 11.69 -15.38
N ALA A 214 -16.28 10.51 -15.72
CA ALA A 214 -17.37 10.29 -16.66
C ALA A 214 -18.62 9.79 -15.93
N ALA A 215 -19.78 9.91 -16.59
CA ALA A 215 -21.02 9.34 -16.09
C ALA A 215 -20.86 7.82 -15.86
N GLY A 216 -21.25 7.36 -14.68
CA GLY A 216 -21.07 5.99 -14.20
C GLY A 216 -19.85 5.76 -13.30
N ASP A 217 -18.92 6.71 -13.21
CA ASP A 217 -17.78 6.60 -12.27
C ASP A 217 -18.22 6.81 -10.83
N TRP A 218 -19.20 7.68 -10.62
CA TRP A 218 -19.79 7.99 -9.33
C TRP A 218 -20.97 7.07 -9.02
N TYR A 219 -21.07 6.65 -7.76
CA TYR A 219 -22.16 5.80 -7.28
C TYR A 219 -22.59 6.16 -5.87
N LEU A 220 -23.81 5.76 -5.52
CA LEU A 220 -24.29 5.87 -4.14
C LEU A 220 -23.53 4.86 -3.26
N PRO A 221 -22.90 5.29 -2.15
CA PRO A 221 -22.07 4.42 -1.32
C PRO A 221 -22.89 3.26 -0.77
N ASN A 222 -22.27 2.08 -0.65
CA ASN A 222 -22.89 1.04 0.18
C ASN A 222 -22.83 1.44 1.67
N ILE A 223 -23.61 0.76 2.51
CA ILE A 223 -23.77 1.17 3.91
C ILE A 223 -22.46 1.20 4.70
N ARG A 224 -21.51 0.32 4.38
CA ARG A 224 -20.20 0.28 5.06
C ARG A 224 -19.31 1.44 4.64
N VAL A 225 -19.33 1.79 3.35
CA VAL A 225 -18.60 2.95 2.83
C VAL A 225 -19.16 4.24 3.41
N LEU A 226 -20.48 4.42 3.42
CA LEU A 226 -21.10 5.60 4.02
C LEU A 226 -20.83 5.70 5.53
N HIS A 227 -20.96 4.57 6.24
CA HIS A 227 -20.73 4.53 7.68
C HIS A 227 -19.28 4.82 8.07
N SER A 228 -18.31 4.57 7.17
CA SER A 228 -16.88 4.84 7.43
C SER A 228 -16.55 6.33 7.67
N LEU A 229 -17.44 7.25 7.31
CA LEU A 229 -17.31 8.69 7.57
C LEU A 229 -17.65 9.07 9.03
N VAL A 230 -18.32 8.18 9.77
CA VAL A 230 -18.83 8.48 11.11
C VAL A 230 -17.71 8.59 12.13
N ASN A 231 -17.75 9.67 12.91
CA ASN A 231 -17.01 9.80 14.17
C ASN A 231 -17.99 9.77 15.34
N TYR A 232 -17.88 8.76 16.21
CA TYR A 232 -18.77 8.56 17.36
C TYR A 232 -18.49 9.48 18.55
N GLY A 233 -17.33 10.15 18.58
CA GLY A 233 -17.03 11.22 19.52
C GLY A 233 -17.72 12.55 19.19
N ILE A 234 -18.41 12.63 18.03
CA ILE A 234 -18.99 13.86 17.50
C ILE A 234 -20.47 13.63 17.16
N SER A 235 -21.31 14.64 17.37
CA SER A 235 -22.70 14.67 16.92
C SER A 235 -22.99 15.96 16.16
N THR A 236 -24.03 15.95 15.33
CA THR A 236 -24.62 17.13 14.65
C THR A 236 -23.62 18.02 13.88
N PRO A 237 -23.03 17.55 12.76
CA PRO A 237 -23.06 16.18 12.24
C PRO A 237 -21.93 15.32 12.84
N ALA A 238 -22.12 14.00 12.88
CA ALA A 238 -21.15 13.00 13.35
C ALA A 238 -20.02 12.74 12.35
N VAL A 239 -19.36 13.81 11.89
CA VAL A 239 -18.28 13.81 10.89
C VAL A 239 -17.11 14.63 11.44
N SER A 240 -15.88 14.18 11.21
CA SER A 240 -14.68 14.89 11.65
C SER A 240 -14.21 15.95 10.63
N ASN A 241 -13.37 16.88 11.09
CA ASN A 241 -12.63 17.83 10.25
C ASN A 241 -11.56 17.14 9.38
N THR A 242 -10.84 17.92 8.55
CA THR A 242 -9.75 17.45 7.69
C THR A 242 -8.76 16.52 8.40
N SER A 243 -8.34 16.88 9.63
CA SER A 243 -7.34 16.10 10.37
C SER A 243 -7.88 14.80 10.97
N GLY A 244 -9.21 14.64 11.08
CA GLY A 244 -9.84 13.48 11.72
C GLY A 244 -9.93 13.56 13.25
N THR A 245 -9.33 14.59 13.86
CA THR A 245 -9.17 14.71 15.32
C THR A 245 -10.17 15.68 15.97
N GLY A 246 -10.99 16.36 15.18
CA GLY A 246 -11.95 17.34 15.68
C GLY A 246 -13.26 17.33 14.92
N LYS A 247 -14.24 18.07 15.43
CA LYS A 247 -15.56 18.22 14.80
C LYS A 247 -15.47 18.94 13.46
N TRP A 248 -16.17 18.42 12.46
CA TRP A 248 -16.39 19.11 11.18
C TRP A 248 -16.98 20.50 11.39
N THR A 249 -16.50 21.47 10.62
CA THR A 249 -17.10 22.80 10.48
C THR A 249 -17.39 23.07 9.02
N ALA A 250 -18.42 23.87 8.74
CA ALA A 250 -18.83 24.18 7.37
C ALA A 250 -17.64 24.58 6.48
N GLY A 251 -17.42 23.82 5.41
CA GLY A 251 -16.30 24.02 4.48
C GLY A 251 -15.02 23.25 4.79
N ASP A 252 -14.95 22.51 5.90
CA ASP A 252 -13.76 21.75 6.32
C ASP A 252 -14.11 20.32 6.81
N PRO A 253 -13.86 19.23 6.04
CA PRO A 253 -13.36 19.21 4.65
C PRO A 253 -14.48 19.20 3.62
N PHE A 254 -15.74 19.09 4.05
CA PHE A 254 -16.88 18.97 3.16
C PHE A 254 -17.77 20.20 3.21
N ASN A 255 -18.38 20.53 2.08
CA ASN A 255 -19.39 21.56 1.94
C ASN A 255 -20.77 20.95 2.19
N ASN A 256 -21.69 21.78 2.70
CA ASN A 256 -23.11 21.44 2.85
C ASN A 256 -23.41 20.12 3.60
N VAL A 257 -22.57 19.66 4.53
CA VAL A 257 -22.89 18.47 5.35
C VAL A 257 -24.11 18.75 6.21
N GLN A 258 -25.08 17.84 6.15
CA GLN A 258 -26.36 18.01 6.83
C GLN A 258 -26.47 17.05 8.01
N SER A 259 -27.06 17.51 9.11
CA SER A 259 -27.40 16.61 10.23
C SER A 259 -28.71 15.88 9.93
N ALA A 260 -28.68 14.89 9.06
CA ALA A 260 -29.86 14.12 8.67
C ALA A 260 -29.52 12.70 8.19
N PHE A 261 -30.53 12.01 7.65
CA PHE A 261 -30.40 10.68 7.09
C PHE A 261 -29.88 10.72 5.64
N TYR A 262 -28.79 10.00 5.41
CA TYR A 262 -28.14 9.82 4.11
C TYR A 262 -28.37 8.42 3.57
N TRP A 263 -28.79 8.31 2.32
CA TRP A 263 -29.02 7.03 1.67
C TRP A 263 -27.73 6.26 1.43
N SER A 264 -27.79 4.94 1.62
CA SER A 264 -26.82 4.01 1.03
C SER A 264 -27.46 3.21 -0.10
N SER A 265 -26.65 2.61 -0.96
CA SER A 265 -27.08 1.68 -2.01
C SER A 265 -27.52 0.30 -1.49
N THR A 266 -27.50 0.08 -0.17
CA THR A 266 -27.76 -1.25 0.41
C THR A 266 -29.25 -1.42 0.72
N THR A 267 -29.90 -2.38 0.05
CA THR A 267 -31.30 -2.75 0.33
C THR A 267 -31.38 -3.59 1.62
N SER A 268 -32.47 -3.45 2.39
CA SER A 268 -32.71 -4.33 3.54
C SER A 268 -33.14 -5.72 3.10
N ALA A 269 -32.51 -6.75 3.66
CA ALA A 269 -32.88 -8.13 3.38
C ALA A 269 -34.20 -8.56 4.04
N SER A 270 -34.60 -7.91 5.14
CA SER A 270 -35.85 -8.21 5.83
C SER A 270 -37.07 -7.61 5.13
N ASP A 271 -36.87 -6.52 4.39
CA ASP A 271 -37.90 -5.80 3.64
C ASP A 271 -37.26 -5.04 2.48
N THR A 272 -37.50 -5.50 1.25
CA THR A 272 -36.88 -4.92 0.06
C THR A 272 -37.48 -3.56 -0.34
N THR A 273 -38.57 -3.12 0.31
CA THR A 273 -39.16 -1.79 0.10
C THR A 273 -38.41 -0.68 0.83
N VAL A 274 -37.52 -1.04 1.77
CA VAL A 274 -36.65 -0.12 2.50
C VAL A 274 -35.17 -0.29 2.13
N ALA A 275 -34.38 0.74 2.37
CA ALA A 275 -32.92 0.73 2.19
C ALA A 275 -32.21 1.26 3.44
N TRP A 276 -30.98 0.81 3.65
CA TRP A 276 -30.13 1.28 4.74
C TRP A 276 -29.58 2.67 4.46
N GLY A 277 -29.25 3.40 5.52
CA GLY A 277 -28.57 4.69 5.47
C GLY A 277 -28.02 5.08 6.84
N VAL A 278 -27.33 6.21 6.88
CA VAL A 278 -26.68 6.73 8.09
C VAL A 278 -27.34 8.04 8.51
N ASN A 279 -27.72 8.14 9.78
CA ASN A 279 -28.20 9.39 10.36
C ASN A 279 -27.02 10.17 10.97
N LEU A 280 -26.57 11.23 10.29
CA LEU A 280 -25.44 12.03 10.72
C LEU A 280 -25.73 12.91 11.94
N ASN A 281 -26.95 12.93 12.51
CA ASN A 281 -27.15 13.55 13.82
C ASN A 281 -26.32 12.85 14.90
N SER A 282 -26.24 11.51 14.84
CA SER A 282 -25.63 10.67 15.87
C SER A 282 -24.71 9.57 15.33
N GLY A 283 -24.58 9.44 14.01
CA GLY A 283 -23.79 8.38 13.38
C GLY A 283 -24.48 7.01 13.34
N SER A 284 -25.78 6.93 13.66
CA SER A 284 -26.50 5.66 13.69
C SER A 284 -26.84 5.14 12.29
N VAL A 285 -26.76 3.82 12.12
CA VAL A 285 -27.23 3.13 10.92
C VAL A 285 -28.70 2.76 11.12
N GLY A 286 -29.54 3.12 10.16
CA GLY A 286 -30.97 2.80 10.14
C GLY A 286 -31.45 2.48 8.73
N ASN A 287 -32.75 2.24 8.57
CA ASN A 287 -33.34 2.07 7.25
C ASN A 287 -34.56 2.98 7.07
N GLY A 288 -34.90 3.25 5.81
CA GLY A 288 -36.03 4.09 5.42
C GLY A 288 -36.71 3.57 4.16
N ASN A 289 -37.99 3.91 3.99
CA ASN A 289 -38.78 3.58 2.81
C ASN A 289 -38.19 4.21 1.55
N LYS A 290 -37.93 3.40 0.52
CA LYS A 290 -37.30 3.84 -0.74
C LYS A 290 -38.03 5.00 -1.45
N PRO A 291 -39.38 5.08 -1.43
CA PRO A 291 -40.08 6.23 -2.03
C PRO A 291 -39.94 7.53 -1.23
N ILE A 292 -39.59 7.47 0.06
CA ILE A 292 -39.40 8.66 0.90
C ILE A 292 -38.06 9.31 0.56
N GLY A 293 -38.01 10.62 0.75
CA GLY A 293 -36.81 11.40 0.53
C GLY A 293 -35.72 11.21 1.60
N GLY A 294 -34.46 11.11 1.17
CA GLY A 294 -33.26 11.13 2.00
C GLY A 294 -32.13 11.86 1.28
N ARG A 295 -31.05 12.17 1.99
CA ARG A 295 -29.93 12.94 1.44
C ARG A 295 -28.97 12.07 0.65
N VAL A 296 -28.25 12.69 -0.28
CA VAL A 296 -27.40 12.01 -1.27
C VAL A 296 -25.98 12.51 -1.14
N TRP A 297 -25.04 11.58 -0.97
CA TRP A 297 -23.61 11.86 -0.96
C TRP A 297 -22.91 10.80 -1.78
N CYS A 298 -22.34 11.20 -2.91
CA CYS A 298 -21.80 10.27 -3.89
C CYS A 298 -20.33 9.97 -3.61
N VAL A 299 -19.93 8.76 -3.98
CA VAL A 299 -18.57 8.25 -3.81
C VAL A 299 -18.11 7.60 -5.11
N ARG A 300 -16.80 7.53 -5.34
CA ARG A 300 -16.18 6.69 -6.35
C ARG A 300 -14.98 5.95 -5.78
N GLY A 301 -14.50 4.95 -6.53
CA GLY A 301 -13.29 4.22 -6.18
C GLY A 301 -12.07 5.15 -6.13
N GLY A 302 -11.13 4.83 -5.24
CA GLY A 302 -9.81 5.46 -5.21
C GLY A 302 -8.99 5.16 -6.47
N PRO A 303 -7.93 5.95 -6.74
CA PRO A 303 -6.97 5.71 -7.82
C PRO A 303 -6.18 4.41 -7.63
#